data_AF-W2P9F8-F1
#
_entry.id   AF-W2P9F8-F1
#
_cell.length_a   1.000
_cell.length_b   1.000
_cell.length_c   1.000
_cell.angle_alpha   90.00
_cell.angle_beta   90.00
_cell.angle_gamma   90.00
#
_symmetry.space_group_name_H-M   'P 1'
#
loop_
_entity.id
_entity.type
_entity.pdbx_description
1 polymer ?
#
loop_
_entity_poly.entity_id
_entity_poly.type
_entity_poly.pdbx_seq_one_letter_code
_entity_poly.pdbx_strand_id
1 'polypeptide(L)'
;DRQPGTLQPSVGEVAIVRSLVWPGAASIAVGKKFLNVYVGHGVKFLSEPFQLAPPQRLQSGSCVSLSEDAEGEGKPTLRCEIPVEQPDLLEDPSPPAEEEE
;
A
#
# COMPACT_ATOMS: atom_id res chain seq x y z
N ASP A 1 47.89 3.31 7.55
CA ASP A 1 47.00 4.42 7.94
C ASP A 1 46.86 5.45 6.84
N ARG A 2 45.71 5.45 6.15
CA ARG A 2 45.40 6.42 5.08
C ARG A 2 44.73 7.62 5.74
N GLN A 3 45.41 8.76 5.79
CA GLN A 3 44.85 9.99 6.36
C GLN A 3 43.69 10.55 5.50
N PRO A 4 42.68 11.19 6.13
CA PRO A 4 41.55 11.78 5.44
C PRO A 4 41.99 13.12 4.85
N GLY A 5 42.24 13.22 3.54
CA GLY A 5 42.57 14.53 2.96
C GLY A 5 43.13 14.59 1.55
N THR A 6 43.36 13.47 0.85
CA THR A 6 43.82 13.57 -0.55
C THR A 6 42.63 13.85 -1.47
N LEU A 7 42.44 15.13 -1.84
CA LEU A 7 41.41 15.60 -2.77
C LEU A 7 41.61 15.12 -4.22
N GLN A 8 42.76 14.52 -4.54
CA GLN A 8 43.02 13.96 -5.86
C GLN A 8 43.29 12.46 -5.75
N PRO A 9 42.58 11.63 -6.54
CA PRO A 9 42.90 10.21 -6.62
C PRO A 9 44.28 10.03 -7.26
N SER A 10 45.21 9.39 -6.55
CA SER A 10 46.50 9.00 -7.12
C SER A 10 46.35 7.81 -8.09
N VAL A 11 47.32 7.61 -8.98
CA VAL A 11 47.26 6.54 -10.00
C VAL A 11 47.18 5.18 -9.32
N GLY A 12 46.09 4.45 -9.56
CA GLY A 12 45.80 3.16 -8.93
C GLY A 12 44.85 3.23 -7.73
N GLU A 13 44.34 4.41 -7.39
CA GLU A 13 43.34 4.56 -6.34
C GLU A 13 41.94 4.17 -6.79
N VAL A 14 41.23 3.53 -5.86
CA VAL A 14 39.84 3.13 -6.00
C VAL A 14 38.98 4.18 -5.32
N ALA A 15 38.05 4.79 -6.07
CA ALA A 15 37.00 5.62 -5.51
C ALA A 15 35.72 4.76 -5.34
N ILE A 16 35.11 4.81 -4.16
CA ILE A 16 33.89 4.06 -3.85
C ILE A 16 32.86 5.03 -3.29
N VAL A 17 31.65 5.02 -3.85
CA VAL A 17 30.48 5.73 -3.33
C VAL A 17 29.40 4.71 -3.01
N ARG A 18 28.71 4.88 -1.88
CA ARG A 18 27.59 4.02 -1.46
C ARG A 18 26.30 4.82 -1.40
N SER A 19 25.19 4.21 -1.80
CA SER A 19 23.88 4.85 -1.70
C SER A 19 23.36 4.82 -0.27
N LEU A 20 22.87 5.95 0.21
CA LEU A 20 22.14 6.04 1.47
C LEU A 20 20.67 5.65 1.32
N VAL A 21 20.11 5.85 0.12
CA VAL A 21 18.68 5.60 -0.17
C VAL A 21 18.42 4.14 -0.55
N TRP A 22 19.42 3.48 -1.12
CA TRP A 22 19.33 2.07 -1.53
C TRP A 22 20.44 1.28 -0.86
N PRO A 23 20.21 0.77 0.37
CA PRO A 23 21.18 -0.05 1.08
C PRO A 23 21.63 -1.23 0.21
N GLY A 24 22.93 -1.32 -0.05
CA GLY A 24 23.52 -2.33 -0.93
C GLY A 24 23.91 -1.85 -2.33
N ALA A 25 23.52 -0.62 -2.74
CA ALA A 25 24.02 -0.02 -3.98
C ALA A 25 25.38 0.65 -3.77
N ALA A 26 26.33 0.33 -4.65
CA ALA A 26 27.66 0.93 -4.66
C ALA A 26 28.13 1.24 -6.09
N SER A 27 28.88 2.33 -6.23
CA SER A 27 29.60 2.72 -7.43
C SER A 27 31.08 2.71 -7.14
N ILE A 28 31.83 1.99 -7.97
CA ILE A 28 33.28 1.78 -7.82
C ILE A 28 33.95 2.29 -9.09
N ALA A 29 34.99 3.11 -8.95
CA ALA A 29 35.78 3.62 -10.08
C ALA A 29 37.28 3.38 -9.84
N VAL A 30 37.97 2.92 -10.89
CA VAL A 30 39.42 2.69 -10.91
C VAL A 30 39.97 3.15 -12.26
N GLY A 31 40.72 4.25 -12.25
CA GLY A 31 41.26 4.86 -13.48
C GLY A 31 40.14 5.22 -14.47
N LYS A 32 40.10 4.52 -15.62
CA LYS A 32 39.09 4.73 -16.69
C LYS A 32 37.91 3.75 -16.63
N LYS A 33 37.92 2.80 -15.67
CA LYS A 33 36.87 1.78 -15.52
C LYS A 33 35.97 2.16 -14.35
N PHE A 34 34.67 1.96 -14.51
CA PHE A 34 33.70 2.09 -13.44
C PHE A 34 32.73 0.92 -13.44
N LEU A 35 32.17 0.61 -12.28
CA LEU A 35 31.18 -0.43 -12.07
C LEU A 35 30.13 0.06 -11.08
N ASN A 36 28.87 -0.15 -11.43
CA ASN A 36 27.73 0.02 -10.52
C ASN A 36 27.20 -1.36 -10.17
N VAL A 37 27.06 -1.64 -8.88
CA VAL A 37 26.58 -2.93 -8.39
C VAL A 37 25.54 -2.71 -7.31
N TYR A 38 24.54 -3.58 -7.29
CA TYR A 38 23.53 -3.64 -6.24
C TYR A 38 23.50 -5.05 -5.66
N VAL A 39 23.70 -5.17 -4.34
CA VAL A 39 23.54 -6.42 -3.60
C VAL A 39 22.66 -6.14 -2.39
N GLY A 40 21.40 -6.59 -2.44
CA GLY A 40 20.44 -6.33 -1.37
C GLY A 40 19.05 -6.85 -1.69
N HIS A 41 18.09 -6.50 -0.83
CA HIS A 41 16.72 -7.05 -0.84
C HIS A 41 15.74 -6.28 -1.76
N GLY A 42 16.19 -5.27 -2.49
CA GLY A 42 15.32 -4.42 -3.31
C GLY A 42 14.46 -3.44 -2.51
N VAL A 43 14.79 -3.18 -1.24
CA VAL A 43 14.03 -2.29 -0.35
C VAL A 43 14.73 -0.93 -0.25
N LYS A 44 13.96 0.14 -0.50
CA LYS A 44 14.43 1.52 -0.35
C LYS A 44 14.53 1.87 1.14
N PHE A 45 15.62 2.51 1.54
CA PHE A 45 15.71 3.12 2.86
C PHE A 45 14.75 4.31 2.96
N LEU A 46 13.93 4.29 4.00
CA LEU A 46 13.05 5.38 4.41
C LEU A 46 13.43 5.76 5.84
N SER A 47 13.47 7.06 6.14
CA SER A 47 13.70 7.55 7.50
C SER A 47 12.54 7.23 8.44
N GLU A 48 11.33 7.09 7.87
CA GLU A 48 10.12 6.71 8.57
C GLU A 48 9.76 5.25 8.28
N PRO A 49 9.10 4.55 9.22
CA PRO A 49 8.59 3.21 8.98
C PRO A 49 7.67 3.16 7.75
N PHE A 50 7.74 2.08 6.99
CA PHE A 50 6.81 1.86 5.89
C PHE A 50 5.37 1.82 6.40
N GLN A 51 4.53 2.75 5.90
CA GLN A 51 3.10 2.76 6.15
C GLN A 51 2.35 2.25 4.92
N LEU A 52 1.41 1.34 5.15
CA LEU A 52 0.47 0.94 4.12
C LEU A 52 -0.43 2.12 3.76
N ALA A 53 -0.85 2.19 2.50
CA ALA A 53 -1.87 3.15 2.09
C ALA A 53 -3.12 2.95 2.97
N PRO A 54 -3.74 4.03 3.48
CA PRO A 54 -4.96 3.92 4.25
C PRO A 54 -6.05 3.25 3.39
N PRO A 55 -7.00 2.54 4.03
CA PRO A 55 -8.11 1.93 3.31
C PRO A 55 -8.86 2.99 2.49
N GLN A 56 -9.36 2.58 1.34
CA GLN A 56 -10.17 3.45 0.49
C GLN A 56 -11.42 3.91 1.24
N ARG A 57 -11.80 5.17 1.04
CA ARG A 57 -13.03 5.72 1.61
C ARG A 57 -14.23 5.02 1.00
N LEU A 58 -15.07 4.41 1.85
CA LEU A 58 -16.36 3.86 1.45
C LEU A 58 -17.20 4.94 0.77
N GLN A 59 -17.79 4.60 -0.38
CA GLN A 59 -18.79 5.44 -1.06
C GLN A 59 -20.18 4.91 -0.70
N SER A 60 -21.16 5.80 -0.59
CA SER A 60 -22.57 5.42 -0.49
C SER A 60 -22.99 4.64 -1.75
N GLY A 61 -23.64 3.49 -1.58
CA GLY A 61 -23.92 2.53 -2.66
C GLY A 61 -24.35 1.16 -2.09
N SER A 62 -24.40 0.11 -2.93
CA SER A 62 -24.87 -1.23 -2.51
C SER A 62 -24.31 -1.66 -1.13
N CYS A 63 -25.21 -1.82 -0.16
CA CYS A 63 -24.98 -2.12 1.27
C CYS A 63 -24.36 -1.04 2.18
N VAL A 64 -24.05 0.17 1.68
CA VAL A 64 -23.52 1.28 2.50
C VAL A 64 -24.46 2.49 2.42
N SER A 65 -25.17 2.75 3.52
CA SER A 65 -26.08 3.88 3.67
C SER A 65 -25.43 5.03 4.46
N LEU A 66 -25.92 6.25 4.23
CA LEU A 66 -25.63 7.40 5.08
C LEU A 66 -26.67 7.40 6.19
N SER A 67 -26.23 7.20 7.43
CA SER A 67 -27.11 7.33 8.59
C SER A 67 -27.06 8.77 9.12
N GLU A 68 -28.23 9.33 9.38
CA GLU A 68 -28.44 10.67 9.94
C GLU A 68 -29.00 10.59 11.37
N ASP A 69 -28.60 9.60 12.18
CA ASP A 69 -29.08 9.50 13.57
C ASP A 69 -28.28 10.42 14.51
N ALA A 70 -28.82 11.63 14.61
CA ALA A 70 -29.09 12.41 15.81
C ALA A 70 -28.59 11.88 17.16
N GLU A 71 -27.34 12.18 17.52
CA GLU A 71 -26.92 12.50 18.89
C GLU A 71 -25.52 13.15 18.88
N GLY A 72 -25.48 14.49 18.81
CA GLY A 72 -24.37 15.29 19.36
C GLY A 72 -23.37 15.93 18.39
N GLU A 73 -23.19 15.49 17.15
CA GLU A 73 -22.32 16.18 16.18
C GLU A 73 -22.80 15.88 14.76
N GLY A 74 -23.20 16.90 14.00
CA GLY A 74 -23.79 16.77 12.65
C GLY A 74 -22.84 16.29 11.54
N LYS A 75 -22.15 15.16 11.77
CA LYS A 75 -21.22 14.53 10.84
C LYS A 75 -21.90 13.29 10.23
N PRO A 76 -21.99 13.19 8.89
CA PRO A 76 -22.57 12.01 8.24
C PRO A 76 -21.73 10.77 8.54
N THR A 77 -22.35 9.72 9.08
CA THR A 77 -21.71 8.44 9.39
C THR A 77 -22.17 7.37 8.40
N LEU A 78 -21.23 6.68 7.77
CA LEU A 78 -21.51 5.58 6.85
C LEU A 78 -21.80 4.31 7.65
N ARG A 79 -22.93 3.66 7.38
CA ARG A 79 -23.35 2.41 8.00
C ARG A 79 -23.38 1.30 6.94
N CYS A 80 -22.78 0.16 7.26
CA CYS A 80 -22.98 -1.05 6.47
C CYS A 80 -24.33 -1.67 6.85
N GLU A 81 -25.27 -1.66 5.92
CA GLU A 81 -26.56 -2.32 6.06
C GLU A 81 -26.51 -3.69 5.40
N ILE A 82 -26.74 -4.73 6.22
CA ILE A 82 -26.87 -6.10 5.71
C ILE A 82 -28.16 -6.15 4.88
N PRO A 83 -28.09 -6.46 3.58
CA PRO A 83 -29.30 -6.60 2.76
C PRO A 83 -30.19 -7.68 3.36
N VAL A 84 -31.44 -7.33 3.65
CA VAL A 84 -32.48 -8.29 4.01
C VAL A 84 -33.09 -8.79 2.71
N GLU A 85 -33.18 -10.11 2.55
CA GLU A 85 -33.80 -10.72 1.37
C GLU A 85 -35.25 -10.24 1.23
N GLN A 86 -35.66 -9.94 0.00
CA GLN A 86 -37.00 -9.47 -0.25
C GLN A 86 -38.02 -10.62 -0.07
N PRO A 87 -39.22 -10.34 0.43
CA PRO A 87 -40.22 -11.37 0.76
C PRO A 87 -40.69 -12.19 -0.44
N ASP A 88 -40.60 -11.64 -1.65
CA ASP A 88 -40.90 -12.31 -2.93
C ASP A 88 -39.90 -13.43 -3.30
N LEU A 89 -38.71 -13.46 -2.69
CA LEU A 89 -37.78 -14.59 -2.79
C LEU A 89 -38.02 -15.66 -1.71
N LEU A 90 -38.74 -15.32 -0.63
CA LEU A 90 -38.99 -16.18 0.51
C LEU A 90 -40.31 -16.96 0.40
N GLU A 91 -41.29 -16.41 -0.33
CA GLU A 91 -42.57 -17.07 -0.60
C GLU A 91 -42.49 -17.92 -1.88
N ASP A 92 -42.89 -19.19 -1.80
CA ASP A 92 -42.93 -20.09 -2.96
C ASP A 92 -44.00 -19.57 -3.94
N PRO A 93 -43.64 -19.22 -5.19
CA PRO A 93 -44.59 -18.72 -6.18
C PRO A 93 -45.52 -19.81 -6.73
N SER A 94 -45.37 -21.07 -6.29
CA SER A 94 -46.22 -22.18 -6.74
C SER A 94 -47.67 -21.98 -6.25
N PRO A 95 -48.67 -21.97 -7.14
CA PRO A 95 -50.07 -21.87 -6.74
C PRO A 95 -50.44 -23.07 -5.86
N PRO A 96 -51.35 -22.89 -4.88
CA PRO A 96 -51.77 -23.99 -4.01
C PRO A 96 -52.33 -25.13 -4.87
N ALA A 97 -51.84 -26.35 -4.64
CA ALA A 97 -52.30 -27.52 -5.35
C ALA A 97 -53.82 -27.65 -5.18
N GLU A 98 -54.56 -27.67 -6.29
CA GLU A 98 -56.01 -27.90 -6.28
C GLU A 98 -56.25 -29.27 -5.62
N GLU A 99 -56.96 -29.28 -4.48
CA GLU A 99 -57.45 -30.52 -3.87
C GLU A 99 -58.48 -31.12 -4.84
N GLU A 100 -58.10 -32.21 -5.53
CA GLU A 100 -59.01 -33.01 -6.37
C GLU A 100 -60.11 -33.59 -5.47
N GLU A 101 -61.35 -33.13 -5.66
CA GLU A 101 -62.58 -33.63 -5.01
C GLU A 101 -63.11 -34.91 -5.67
#